data_AF-A0A8J4S1Y4-F1
#
_entry.id   AF-A0A8J4S1Y4-F1
#
_cell.length_a   1.000
_cell.length_b   1.000
_cell.length_c   1.000
_cell.angle_alpha   90.00
_cell.angle_beta   90.00
_cell.angle_gamma   90.00
#
_symmetry.space_group_name_H-M   'P 1'
#
loop_
_entity.id
_entity.type
_entity.pdbx_description
1 polymer ?
#
loop_
_entity_poly.entity_id
_entity_poly.type
_entity_poly.pdbx_seq_one_letter_code
_entity_poly.pdbx_strand_id
1 'polypeptide(L)'
;MPLLDAAQVRYFNPQVDEWFDELVQIETRAKETAQIMFVVVDKLTRCLVSINEAVEFICRGRKVMLVVDDIDEAAEVAGKTLEPTELADLNGARQCLRDLAIKRGVGLYPDVETAVQASIEWLTQVNLPKSRPEVPRLRKRSSIVLNDWSGKHRPHRVTSRSHSSRLLKSARGAVYLGGNLTATSWRQKVAIPLLRTAGIPIYVPFADYLSFGLSSAAEKHVQALAEHWQEIATQKAIAELILFVIPSNLRSIAAMTEAVELVSSHQALLLVIESVTEGCMQEDGVVITGREFKDLARARVYLREMAERNDVHVFESVTEAVESIVERLE
;
A
#
# COMPACT_ATOMS: atom_id res chain seq x y z
N MET A 1 -6.82 -24.28 -20.28
CA MET A 1 -5.57 -23.55 -20.55
C MET A 1 -4.62 -24.59 -21.13
N PRO A 2 -4.34 -24.58 -22.45
CA PRO A 2 -3.80 -25.76 -23.16
C PRO A 2 -2.56 -26.40 -22.53
N LEU A 3 -1.60 -25.60 -22.04
CA LEU A 3 -0.39 -26.09 -21.37
C LEU A 3 -0.69 -26.79 -20.03
N LEU A 4 -1.58 -26.22 -19.21
CA LEU A 4 -2.00 -26.83 -17.95
C LEU A 4 -2.81 -28.11 -18.19
N ASP A 5 -3.68 -28.11 -19.20
CA ASP A 5 -4.49 -29.27 -19.59
C ASP A 5 -3.58 -30.44 -20.03
N ALA A 6 -2.58 -30.15 -20.88
CA ALA A 6 -1.59 -31.13 -21.34
C ALA A 6 -0.76 -31.71 -20.19
N ALA A 7 -0.42 -30.88 -19.19
CA ALA A 7 0.28 -31.30 -17.97
C ALA A 7 -0.62 -31.93 -16.90
N GLN A 8 -1.93 -32.07 -17.16
CA GLN A 8 -2.93 -32.58 -16.21
C GLN A 8 -2.99 -31.78 -14.89
N VAL A 9 -2.70 -30.48 -14.95
CA VAL A 9 -2.78 -29.57 -13.81
C VAL A 9 -4.18 -28.96 -13.73
N ARG A 10 -4.84 -29.12 -12.58
CA ARG A 10 -6.14 -28.50 -12.31
C ARG A 10 -5.98 -27.02 -12.03
N TYR A 11 -6.89 -26.21 -12.57
CA TYR A 11 -6.93 -24.77 -12.35
C TYR A 11 -8.37 -24.27 -12.18
N PHE A 12 -8.50 -23.08 -11.60
CA PHE A 12 -9.74 -22.32 -11.56
C PHE A 12 -9.52 -21.00 -12.30
N ASN A 13 -10.35 -20.70 -13.30
CA ASN A 13 -10.31 -19.42 -13.99
C ASN A 13 -11.50 -18.57 -13.52
N PRO A 14 -11.27 -17.42 -12.85
CA PRO A 14 -12.36 -16.56 -12.38
C PRO A 14 -13.10 -15.85 -13.52
N GLN A 15 -12.55 -15.81 -14.74
CA GLN A 15 -13.21 -15.21 -15.89
C GLN A 15 -14.28 -16.17 -16.43
N VAL A 16 -15.54 -15.76 -16.30
CA VAL A 16 -16.73 -16.49 -16.75
C VAL A 16 -17.54 -15.62 -17.72
N ASP A 17 -18.27 -16.27 -18.64
CA ASP A 17 -19.15 -15.58 -19.58
C ASP A 17 -20.40 -15.03 -18.89
N GLU A 18 -20.94 -15.76 -17.90
CA GLU A 18 -22.11 -15.35 -17.10
C GLU A 18 -21.78 -15.35 -15.61
N TRP A 19 -22.02 -14.21 -14.95
CA TRP A 19 -21.78 -14.03 -13.53
C TRP A 19 -23.04 -14.28 -12.69
N PHE A 20 -22.89 -14.95 -11.55
CA PHE A 20 -23.94 -15.19 -10.55
C PHE A 20 -23.36 -15.22 -9.13
N ASP A 21 -24.18 -14.94 -8.12
CA ASP A 21 -23.74 -14.69 -6.73
C ASP A 21 -22.91 -15.83 -6.12
N GLU A 22 -23.22 -17.09 -6.45
CA GLU A 22 -22.50 -18.26 -5.90
C GLU A 22 -21.03 -18.32 -6.37
N LEU A 23 -20.70 -17.69 -7.50
CA LEU A 23 -19.32 -17.64 -8.01
C LEU A 23 -18.38 -16.95 -7.04
N VAL A 24 -18.86 -15.99 -6.24
CA VAL A 24 -18.03 -15.31 -5.24
C VAL A 24 -17.48 -16.34 -4.24
N GLN A 25 -18.33 -17.23 -3.73
CA GLN A 25 -17.91 -18.25 -2.76
C GLN A 25 -16.99 -19.29 -3.39
N ILE A 26 -17.25 -19.67 -4.64
CA ILE A 26 -16.41 -20.62 -5.39
C ILE A 26 -15.02 -20.02 -5.62
N GLU A 27 -14.96 -18.75 -6.07
CA GLU A 27 -13.71 -18.03 -6.28
C GLU A 27 -12.93 -17.86 -4.98
N THR A 28 -13.59 -17.48 -3.88
CA THR A 28 -12.94 -17.39 -2.56
C THR A 28 -12.34 -18.73 -2.16
N ARG A 29 -13.09 -19.83 -2.28
CA ARG A 29 -12.59 -21.18 -1.95
C ARG A 29 -11.44 -21.60 -2.84
N ALA A 30 -11.49 -21.29 -4.14
CA ALA A 30 -10.41 -21.56 -5.07
C ALA A 30 -9.15 -20.78 -4.67
N LYS A 31 -9.27 -19.48 -4.39
CA LYS A 31 -8.19 -18.61 -3.90
C LYS A 31 -7.58 -19.13 -2.58
N GLU A 32 -8.39 -19.61 -1.65
CA GLU A 32 -7.90 -20.14 -0.37
C GLU A 32 -7.15 -21.47 -0.49
N THR A 33 -7.60 -22.35 -1.39
CA THR A 33 -7.10 -23.73 -1.49
C THR A 33 -6.04 -23.94 -2.57
N ALA A 34 -5.88 -22.99 -3.49
CA ALA A 34 -4.91 -23.10 -4.58
C ALA A 34 -3.46 -23.22 -4.06
N GLN A 35 -2.69 -24.11 -4.68
CA GLN A 35 -1.27 -24.27 -4.37
C GLN A 35 -0.43 -23.12 -4.91
N ILE A 36 -0.79 -22.59 -6.08
CA ILE A 36 -0.19 -21.41 -6.71
C ILE A 36 -1.30 -20.38 -6.91
N MET A 37 -1.05 -19.13 -6.55
CA MET A 37 -1.80 -17.98 -7.04
C MET A 37 -1.11 -17.46 -8.30
N PHE A 38 -1.72 -17.68 -9.46
CA PHE A 38 -1.23 -17.18 -10.74
C PHE A 38 -1.91 -15.85 -11.05
N VAL A 39 -1.16 -14.75 -11.09
CA VAL A 39 -1.71 -13.41 -11.31
C VAL A 39 -1.04 -12.77 -12.51
N VAL A 40 -1.88 -12.32 -13.45
CA VAL A 40 -1.47 -11.54 -14.61
C VAL A 40 -1.99 -10.13 -14.42
N VAL A 41 -1.06 -9.17 -14.40
CA VAL A 41 -1.32 -7.74 -14.40
C VAL A 41 -0.99 -7.26 -15.80
N ASP A 42 -1.98 -7.28 -16.68
CA ASP A 42 -1.83 -6.86 -18.07
C ASP A 42 -1.76 -5.34 -18.23
N LYS A 43 -1.49 -4.89 -19.46
CA LYS A 43 -1.51 -3.48 -19.86
C LYS A 43 -2.84 -2.97 -20.42
N LEU A 44 -3.87 -3.82 -20.49
CA LEU A 44 -5.18 -3.51 -21.09
C LEU A 44 -6.22 -3.07 -20.04
N THR A 45 -5.94 -3.34 -18.77
CA THR A 45 -6.81 -3.07 -17.64
C THR A 45 -6.06 -2.37 -16.50
N ARG A 46 -6.80 -1.68 -15.63
CA ARG A 46 -6.20 -1.01 -14.46
C ARG A 46 -5.64 -1.99 -13.42
N CYS A 47 -6.16 -3.22 -13.37
CA CYS A 47 -5.74 -4.28 -12.45
C CYS A 47 -5.71 -3.90 -10.94
N LEU A 48 -6.45 -2.87 -10.51
CA LEU A 48 -6.30 -2.30 -9.15
C LEU A 48 -6.49 -3.34 -8.03
N VAL A 49 -7.62 -4.06 -8.05
CA VAL A 49 -7.92 -5.08 -7.04
C VAL A 49 -6.99 -6.28 -7.19
N SER A 50 -6.69 -6.70 -8.42
CA SER A 50 -5.78 -7.83 -8.69
C SER A 50 -4.37 -7.59 -8.13
N ILE A 51 -3.85 -6.35 -8.25
CA ILE A 51 -2.56 -5.96 -7.66
C ILE A 51 -2.64 -6.03 -6.13
N ASN A 52 -3.68 -5.49 -5.51
CA ASN A 52 -3.87 -5.52 -4.07
C ASN A 52 -3.99 -6.97 -3.54
N GLU A 53 -4.74 -7.83 -4.23
CA GLU A 53 -4.84 -9.25 -3.90
C GLU A 53 -3.48 -9.96 -4.01
N ALA A 54 -2.72 -9.69 -5.07
CA ALA A 54 -1.38 -10.24 -5.24
C ALA A 54 -0.45 -9.84 -4.09
N VAL A 55 -0.43 -8.56 -3.71
CA VAL A 55 0.33 -8.06 -2.56
C VAL A 55 -0.10 -8.79 -1.28
N GLU A 56 -1.40 -8.92 -1.00
CA GLU A 56 -1.89 -9.65 0.17
C GLU A 56 -1.38 -11.10 0.17
N PHE A 57 -1.53 -11.82 -0.94
CA PHE A 57 -1.11 -13.23 -1.02
C PHE A 57 0.40 -13.40 -0.84
N ILE A 58 1.21 -12.49 -1.41
CA ILE A 58 2.66 -12.47 -1.19
C ILE A 58 2.97 -12.27 0.29
N CYS A 59 2.33 -11.31 0.95
CA CYS A 59 2.55 -11.04 2.37
C CYS A 59 2.10 -12.18 3.27
N ARG A 60 1.08 -12.95 2.87
CA ARG A 60 0.63 -14.17 3.55
C ARG A 60 1.51 -15.39 3.25
N GLY A 61 2.64 -15.22 2.58
CA GLY A 61 3.58 -16.31 2.27
C GLY A 61 3.02 -17.34 1.29
N ARG A 62 1.99 -17.00 0.50
CA ARG A 62 1.49 -17.88 -0.56
C ARG A 62 2.51 -18.00 -1.68
N LYS A 63 2.52 -19.14 -2.38
CA LYS A 63 3.23 -19.26 -3.65
C LYS A 63 2.47 -18.44 -4.69
N VAL A 64 3.03 -17.31 -5.08
CA VAL A 64 2.49 -16.44 -6.14
C VAL A 64 3.42 -16.52 -7.36
N MET A 65 2.83 -16.57 -8.56
CA MET A 65 3.53 -16.44 -9.83
C MET A 65 2.94 -15.27 -10.58
N LEU A 66 3.79 -14.31 -10.94
CA LEU A 66 3.39 -13.01 -11.42
C LEU A 66 3.87 -12.77 -12.85
N VAL A 67 2.97 -12.26 -13.67
CA VAL A 67 3.29 -11.55 -14.92
C VAL A 67 2.80 -10.13 -14.73
N VAL A 68 3.69 -9.14 -14.87
CA VAL A 68 3.36 -7.73 -14.60
C VAL A 68 3.89 -6.87 -15.74
N ASP A 69 2.98 -6.44 -16.61
CA ASP A 69 3.28 -5.56 -17.73
C ASP A 69 3.06 -4.10 -17.34
N ASP A 70 3.99 -3.23 -17.74
CA ASP A 70 3.75 -1.79 -17.68
C ASP A 70 2.77 -1.37 -18.78
N ILE A 71 2.00 -0.34 -18.47
CA ILE A 71 1.14 0.32 -19.45
C ILE A 71 1.99 1.30 -20.24
N ASP A 72 1.96 1.18 -21.56
CA ASP A 72 2.65 2.09 -22.48
C ASP A 72 1.93 3.46 -22.52
N GLU A 73 2.66 4.55 -22.77
CA GLU A 73 2.07 5.92 -22.85
C GLU A 73 0.96 6.05 -23.90
N ALA A 74 1.05 5.28 -24.99
CA ALA A 74 0.06 5.27 -26.06
C ALA A 74 -1.03 4.18 -25.89
N ALA A 75 -1.00 3.40 -24.82
CA ALA A 75 -1.95 2.32 -24.61
C ALA A 75 -3.34 2.85 -24.21
N GLU A 76 -4.36 2.11 -24.62
CA GLU A 76 -5.73 2.34 -24.18
C GLU A 76 -6.10 1.34 -23.09
N VAL A 77 -6.62 1.84 -21.98
CA VAL A 77 -7.17 1.00 -20.91
C VAL A 77 -8.68 1.11 -20.93
N ALA A 78 -9.34 -0.02 -21.15
CA ALA A 78 -10.79 -0.07 -21.37
C ALA A 78 -11.27 0.91 -22.47
N GLY A 79 -10.49 1.05 -23.56
CA GLY A 79 -10.82 1.89 -24.71
C GLY A 79 -10.67 3.40 -24.46
N LYS A 80 -9.88 3.80 -23.47
CA LYS A 80 -9.56 5.20 -23.17
C LYS A 80 -8.05 5.39 -23.05
N THR A 81 -7.55 6.46 -23.66
CA THR A 81 -6.20 6.97 -23.37
C THR A 81 -6.16 7.46 -21.92
N LEU A 82 -5.06 7.15 -21.23
CA LEU A 82 -4.86 7.52 -19.85
C LEU A 82 -4.27 8.93 -19.74
N GLU A 83 -4.67 9.65 -18.71
CA GLU A 83 -4.00 10.90 -18.34
C GLU A 83 -2.59 10.59 -17.77
N PRO A 84 -1.61 11.51 -17.91
CA PRO A 84 -0.25 11.26 -17.45
C PRO A 84 -0.15 10.91 -15.96
N THR A 85 -0.94 11.55 -15.09
CA THR A 85 -0.94 11.21 -13.65
C THR A 85 -1.54 9.84 -13.39
N GLU A 86 -2.60 9.46 -14.12
CA GLU A 86 -3.21 8.14 -14.01
C GLU A 86 -2.24 7.04 -14.42
N LEU A 87 -1.56 7.23 -15.57
CA LEU A 87 -0.57 6.31 -16.08
C LEU A 87 0.59 6.12 -15.08
N ALA A 88 1.12 7.23 -14.56
CA ALA A 88 2.19 7.20 -13.58
C ALA A 88 1.78 6.48 -12.28
N ASP A 89 0.55 6.70 -11.80
CA ASP A 89 0.04 6.05 -10.59
C ASP A 89 -0.22 4.54 -10.81
N LEU A 90 -0.76 4.16 -11.97
CA LEU A 90 -0.96 2.76 -12.37
C LEU A 90 0.36 1.97 -12.53
N ASN A 91 1.36 2.58 -13.16
CA ASN A 91 2.69 1.97 -13.28
C ASN A 91 3.46 2.03 -11.95
N GLY A 92 3.20 3.04 -11.10
CA GLY A 92 3.69 3.08 -9.73
C GLY A 92 3.21 1.88 -8.91
N ALA A 93 1.93 1.53 -8.96
CA ALA A 93 1.40 0.34 -8.29
C ALA A 93 2.01 -0.97 -8.82
N ARG A 94 2.22 -1.08 -10.13
CA ARG A 94 2.92 -2.22 -10.75
C ARG A 94 4.35 -2.35 -10.25
N GLN A 95 5.06 -1.22 -10.16
CA GLN A 95 6.41 -1.19 -9.61
C GLN A 95 6.44 -1.60 -8.14
N CYS A 96 5.51 -1.11 -7.31
CA CYS A 96 5.40 -1.55 -5.91
C CYS A 96 5.21 -3.08 -5.79
N LEU A 97 4.37 -3.67 -6.64
CA LEU A 97 4.17 -5.13 -6.67
C LEU A 97 5.47 -5.86 -7.07
N ARG A 98 6.20 -5.39 -8.08
CA ARG A 98 7.49 -5.97 -8.49
C ARG A 98 8.53 -5.88 -7.38
N ASP A 99 8.66 -4.71 -6.75
CA ASP A 99 9.60 -4.49 -5.65
C ASP A 99 9.32 -5.43 -4.47
N LEU A 100 8.05 -5.58 -4.11
CA LEU A 100 7.63 -6.54 -3.08
C LEU A 100 7.95 -7.98 -3.49
N ALA A 101 7.67 -8.35 -4.74
CA ALA A 101 7.94 -9.68 -5.24
C ALA A 101 9.44 -10.01 -5.18
N ILE A 102 10.31 -9.09 -5.60
CA ILE A 102 11.77 -9.22 -5.47
C ILE A 102 12.17 -9.35 -4.00
N LYS A 103 11.69 -8.46 -3.14
CA LYS A 103 11.97 -8.44 -1.70
C LYS A 103 11.57 -9.75 -0.99
N ARG A 104 10.54 -10.44 -1.49
CA ARG A 104 10.01 -11.70 -0.92
C ARG A 104 10.44 -12.96 -1.68
N GLY A 105 11.23 -12.84 -2.75
CA GLY A 105 11.65 -13.96 -3.58
C GLY A 105 10.51 -14.65 -4.34
N VAL A 106 9.49 -13.88 -4.73
CA VAL A 106 8.33 -14.35 -5.49
C VAL A 106 8.67 -14.37 -6.98
N GLY A 107 8.11 -15.34 -7.71
CA GLY A 107 8.40 -15.52 -9.14
C GLY A 107 7.77 -14.41 -9.99
N LEU A 108 8.62 -13.61 -10.63
CA LEU A 108 8.26 -12.66 -11.69
C LEU A 108 8.68 -13.24 -13.04
N TYR A 109 7.77 -13.25 -14.00
CA TYR A 109 7.97 -13.84 -15.31
C TYR A 109 7.66 -12.83 -16.42
N PRO A 110 8.36 -12.92 -17.56
CA PRO A 110 8.22 -11.96 -18.64
C PRO A 110 6.90 -12.09 -19.43
N ASP A 111 6.28 -13.26 -19.40
CA ASP A 111 5.06 -13.55 -20.14
C ASP A 111 4.28 -14.73 -19.50
N VAL A 112 3.04 -14.90 -19.94
CA VAL A 112 2.11 -15.92 -19.42
C VAL A 112 2.59 -17.33 -19.71
N GLU A 113 3.16 -17.59 -20.88
CA GLU A 113 3.62 -18.93 -21.27
C GLU A 113 4.77 -19.39 -20.37
N THR A 114 5.79 -18.54 -20.19
CA THR A 114 6.92 -18.80 -19.30
C THR A 114 6.46 -19.01 -17.85
N ALA A 115 5.51 -18.20 -17.37
CA ALA A 115 4.96 -18.33 -16.02
C ALA A 115 4.18 -19.65 -15.83
N VAL A 116 3.40 -20.06 -16.84
CA VAL A 116 2.65 -21.33 -16.81
C VAL A 116 3.61 -22.52 -16.81
N GLN A 117 4.66 -22.47 -17.62
CA GLN A 117 5.68 -23.52 -17.64
C GLN A 117 6.37 -23.66 -16.28
N ALA A 118 6.75 -22.54 -15.65
CA ALA A 118 7.31 -22.54 -14.31
C ALA A 118 6.32 -23.03 -13.23
N SER A 119 5.01 -22.78 -13.42
CA SER A 119 3.94 -23.31 -12.57
C SER A 119 3.91 -24.83 -12.61
N ILE A 120 3.94 -25.41 -13.81
CA ILE A 120 3.94 -26.87 -14.03
C ILE A 120 5.20 -27.49 -13.43
N GLU A 121 6.37 -26.89 -13.69
CA GLU A 121 7.63 -27.37 -13.14
C GLU A 121 7.61 -27.37 -11.62
N TRP A 122 7.12 -26.31 -10.98
CA TRP A 122 6.99 -26.26 -9.52
C TRP A 122 6.03 -27.32 -8.99
N LEU A 123 4.87 -27.50 -9.63
CA LEU A 123 3.84 -28.46 -9.21
C LEU A 123 4.24 -29.93 -9.40
N THR A 124 5.26 -30.22 -10.19
CA THR A 124 5.72 -31.59 -10.47
C THR A 124 6.91 -32.01 -9.61
N GLN A 125 7.41 -31.13 -8.73
CA GLN A 125 8.54 -31.44 -7.85
C GLN A 125 8.23 -32.52 -6.82
N VAL A 126 9.18 -33.44 -6.63
CA VAL A 126 9.13 -34.47 -5.59
C VAL A 126 9.42 -33.77 -4.25
N ASN A 127 8.40 -33.66 -3.39
CA ASN A 127 8.38 -32.90 -2.11
C ASN A 127 7.96 -31.42 -2.21
N LEU A 128 6.84 -31.17 -2.90
CA LEU A 128 6.12 -29.90 -2.80
C LEU A 128 5.85 -29.49 -1.34
N PRO A 129 6.26 -28.28 -0.92
CA PRO A 129 5.85 -27.75 0.36
C PRO A 129 4.33 -27.52 0.34
N LYS A 130 3.62 -28.03 1.35
CA LYS A 130 2.20 -27.75 1.49
C LYS A 130 2.01 -26.25 1.70
N SER A 131 1.14 -25.63 0.89
CA SER A 131 0.71 -24.24 1.09
C SER A 131 0.19 -24.09 2.52
N ARG A 132 0.86 -23.28 3.32
CA ARG A 132 0.44 -22.89 4.66
C ARG A 132 0.47 -21.37 4.71
N PRO A 133 -0.65 -20.72 4.36
CA PRO A 133 -0.73 -19.27 4.44
C PRO A 133 -0.40 -18.83 5.87
N GLU A 134 0.42 -17.80 6.00
CA GLU A 134 0.62 -17.14 7.29
C GLU A 134 -0.72 -16.62 7.78
N VAL A 135 -1.08 -16.99 9.01
CA VAL A 135 -2.25 -16.46 9.69
C VAL A 135 -1.81 -15.18 10.37
N PRO A 136 -2.46 -14.04 10.09
CA PRO A 136 -2.16 -12.78 10.76
C PRO A 136 -2.23 -12.97 12.28
N ARG A 137 -1.18 -12.54 12.99
CA ARG A 137 -1.24 -12.44 14.44
C ARG A 137 -2.05 -11.20 14.79
N LEU A 138 -3.35 -11.38 14.98
CA LEU A 138 -4.29 -10.30 15.31
C LEU A 138 -3.93 -9.71 16.68
N ARG A 139 -3.34 -8.52 16.66
CA ARG A 139 -3.22 -7.65 17.83
C ARG A 139 -3.15 -6.24 17.30
N LYS A 140 -4.09 -5.35 17.69
CA LYS A 140 -4.04 -3.91 17.40
C LYS A 140 -2.72 -3.29 17.83
N ARG A 141 -1.71 -3.33 16.96
CA ARG A 141 -0.36 -2.90 17.29
C ARG A 141 -0.30 -1.42 17.60
N SER A 142 -1.08 -0.63 16.87
CA SER A 142 -1.28 0.79 17.16
C SER A 142 -1.84 1.01 18.55
N SER A 143 -2.80 0.21 19.02
CA SER A 143 -3.30 0.31 20.40
C SER A 143 -2.22 -0.04 21.44
N ILE A 144 -1.38 -1.05 21.20
CA ILE A 144 -0.25 -1.37 22.11
C ILE A 144 0.71 -0.17 22.18
N VAL A 145 1.15 0.31 21.01
CA VAL A 145 2.09 1.43 20.90
C VAL A 145 1.54 2.67 21.58
N LEU A 146 0.28 3.04 21.30
CA LEU A 146 -0.35 4.21 21.90
C LEU A 146 -0.54 4.06 23.42
N ASN A 147 -0.91 2.87 23.91
CA ASN A 147 -0.98 2.61 25.35
C ASN A 147 0.41 2.70 26.00
N ASP A 148 1.46 2.25 25.32
CA ASP A 148 2.84 2.40 25.78
C ASP A 148 3.29 3.87 25.79
N TRP A 149 2.65 4.75 25.03
CA TRP A 149 2.97 6.18 25.01
C TRP A 149 2.30 6.98 26.14
N SER A 150 1.21 6.47 26.70
CA SER A 150 0.46 7.12 27.79
C SER A 150 1.38 7.52 28.94
N GLY A 151 1.31 8.80 29.33
CA GLY A 151 2.11 9.39 30.40
C GLY A 151 3.61 9.64 30.09
N LYS A 152 4.12 9.21 28.92
CA LYS A 152 5.53 9.40 28.50
C LYS A 152 5.76 10.66 27.67
N HIS A 153 4.76 11.09 26.89
CA HIS A 153 4.81 12.35 26.15
C HIS A 153 4.15 13.46 26.97
N ARG A 154 4.92 14.09 27.86
CA ARG A 154 4.53 15.38 28.46
C ARG A 154 5.20 16.51 27.69
N PRO A 155 4.56 17.67 27.48
CA PRO A 155 5.21 18.83 26.89
C PRO A 155 6.40 19.23 27.77
N HIS A 156 7.62 18.85 27.35
CA HIS A 156 8.83 19.15 28.10
C HIS A 156 9.16 20.64 27.96
N ARG A 157 9.13 21.34 29.10
CA ARG A 157 9.73 22.67 29.28
C ARG A 157 11.21 22.59 28.87
N VAL A 158 11.57 23.28 27.79
CA VAL A 158 12.90 23.21 27.17
C VAL A 158 13.99 23.62 28.17
N THR A 159 14.81 22.68 28.64
CA THR A 159 16.10 22.98 29.27
C THR A 159 17.23 22.51 28.37
N SER A 160 18.11 23.45 28.03
CA SER A 160 19.26 23.32 27.12
C SER A 160 20.19 22.16 27.49
N ARG A 161 20.27 21.12 26.63
CA ARG A 161 21.37 20.14 26.57
C ARG A 161 21.67 19.69 25.13
N SER A 162 22.89 19.19 24.92
CA SER A 162 23.65 19.06 23.66
C SER A 162 23.00 18.27 22.51
N HIS A 163 23.34 18.67 21.27
CA HIS A 163 22.70 18.27 20.00
C HIS A 163 22.84 16.78 19.61
N SER A 164 23.94 16.12 19.95
CA SER A 164 24.24 14.76 19.43
C SER A 164 23.40 13.65 20.09
N SER A 165 22.95 13.85 21.34
CA SER A 165 22.07 12.90 22.05
C SER A 165 20.58 13.04 21.72
N ARG A 166 20.18 14.07 20.95
CA ARG A 166 18.78 14.31 20.56
C ARG A 166 18.32 13.34 19.47
N LEU A 167 19.11 13.07 18.44
CA LEU A 167 18.66 12.31 17.27
C LEU A 167 18.25 10.86 17.61
N LEU A 168 19.00 10.18 18.49
CA LEU A 168 18.72 8.78 18.87
C LEU A 168 17.70 8.63 20.02
N LYS A 169 17.46 9.69 20.82
CA LYS A 169 16.35 9.72 21.79
C LYS A 169 15.04 10.28 21.19
N SER A 170 15.12 10.95 20.04
CA SER A 170 13.99 11.62 19.35
C SER A 170 13.16 10.68 18.47
N ALA A 171 13.59 9.45 18.23
CA ALA A 171 12.83 8.48 17.42
C ALA A 171 11.74 7.74 18.21
N ARG A 172 11.85 7.71 19.56
CA ARG A 172 10.83 7.09 20.40
C ARG A 172 9.54 7.90 20.34
N GLY A 173 8.45 7.19 20.12
CA GLY A 173 7.13 7.80 19.98
C GLY A 173 6.90 8.60 18.70
N ALA A 174 7.70 8.38 17.65
CA ALA A 174 7.54 9.09 16.39
C ALA A 174 6.40 8.52 15.53
N VAL A 175 5.66 9.41 14.86
CA VAL A 175 4.64 9.06 13.86
C VAL A 175 5.17 9.34 12.45
N TYR A 176 5.14 8.34 11.56
CA TYR A 176 5.38 8.54 10.14
C TYR A 176 4.06 8.86 9.41
N LEU A 177 4.05 9.93 8.62
CA LEU A 177 2.87 10.39 7.86
C LEU A 177 2.91 9.89 6.40
N GLY A 178 2.44 8.67 6.16
CA GLY A 178 2.39 8.03 4.83
C GLY A 178 1.13 8.35 4.01
N GLY A 179 1.05 7.85 2.78
CA GLY A 179 -0.06 8.13 1.84
C GLY A 179 0.38 8.95 0.64
N ASN A 180 -0.57 9.48 -0.13
CA ASN A 180 -0.28 10.33 -1.30
C ASN A 180 0.70 11.46 -0.97
N LEU A 181 1.68 11.67 -1.85
CA LEU A 181 2.73 12.69 -1.66
C LEU A 181 2.29 14.04 -2.23
N THR A 182 1.72 14.03 -3.43
CA THR A 182 1.31 15.21 -4.17
C THR A 182 -0.18 15.49 -3.98
N ALA A 183 -0.61 16.71 -4.31
CA ALA A 183 -2.02 17.13 -4.32
C ALA A 183 -2.78 16.89 -2.99
N THR A 184 -2.06 16.82 -1.87
CA THR A 184 -2.65 16.75 -0.53
C THR A 184 -2.14 17.89 0.35
N SER A 185 -2.93 18.27 1.37
CA SER A 185 -2.51 19.28 2.35
C SER A 185 -2.76 18.87 3.80
N TRP A 186 -3.28 17.66 4.02
CA TRP A 186 -3.62 17.16 5.36
C TRP A 186 -2.40 17.09 6.29
N ARG A 187 -1.21 16.77 5.77
CA ARG A 187 0.04 16.82 6.55
C ARG A 187 0.28 18.24 7.08
N GLN A 188 0.29 19.22 6.17
CA GLN A 188 0.54 20.63 6.46
C GLN A 188 -0.50 21.28 7.37
N LYS A 189 -1.78 21.08 7.04
CA LYS A 189 -2.89 21.83 7.62
C LYS A 189 -3.48 21.18 8.87
N VAL A 190 -3.34 19.85 9.03
CA VAL A 190 -4.03 19.08 10.08
C VAL A 190 -3.03 18.31 10.93
N ALA A 191 -2.37 17.30 10.37
CA ALA A 191 -1.60 16.33 11.15
C ALA A 191 -0.35 16.94 11.82
N ILE A 192 0.47 17.68 11.06
CA ILE A 192 1.71 18.27 11.60
C ILE A 192 1.42 19.28 12.72
N PRO A 193 0.50 20.25 12.57
CA PRO A 193 0.17 21.19 13.64
C PRO A 193 -0.32 20.50 14.92
N LEU A 194 -1.25 19.55 14.82
CA LEU A 194 -1.83 18.87 15.99
C LEU A 194 -0.80 18.00 16.71
N LEU A 195 -0.07 17.16 15.97
CA LEU A 195 0.94 16.27 16.55
C LEU A 195 2.11 17.05 17.18
N ARG A 196 2.57 18.14 16.55
CA ARG A 196 3.61 19.01 17.12
C ARG A 196 3.13 19.71 18.39
N THR A 197 1.88 20.14 18.44
CA THR A 197 1.29 20.78 19.62
C THR A 197 1.24 19.80 20.81
N ALA A 198 0.99 18.52 20.54
CA ALA A 198 1.07 17.44 21.53
C ALA A 198 2.51 16.99 21.87
N GLY A 199 3.54 17.57 21.24
CA GLY A 199 4.94 17.22 21.47
C GLY A 199 5.36 15.86 20.90
N ILE A 200 4.64 15.34 19.89
CA ILE A 200 4.91 14.07 19.24
C ILE A 200 5.90 14.28 18.08
N PRO A 201 7.03 13.54 18.01
CA PRO A 201 7.94 13.57 16.87
C PRO A 201 7.28 13.06 15.59
N ILE A 202 7.64 13.63 14.44
CA ILE A 202 7.01 13.31 13.14
C ILE A 202 8.07 13.05 12.09
N TYR A 203 7.86 12.00 11.30
CA TYR A 203 8.55 11.76 10.04
C TYR A 203 7.60 11.97 8.86
N VAL A 204 8.10 12.58 7.79
CA VAL A 204 7.35 12.78 6.54
C VAL A 204 8.17 12.23 5.36
N PRO A 205 7.54 11.89 4.24
CA PRO A 205 8.24 11.54 3.01
C PRO A 205 9.21 12.65 2.57
N PHE A 206 10.33 12.28 1.92
CA PHE A 206 11.36 13.26 1.56
C PHE A 206 10.88 14.36 0.61
N ALA A 207 10.03 14.01 -0.35
CA ALA A 207 9.42 14.99 -1.24
C ALA A 207 8.74 16.14 -0.47
N ASP A 208 8.19 15.86 0.71
CA ASP A 208 7.57 16.87 1.53
C ASP A 208 8.63 17.76 2.21
N TYR A 209 9.79 17.24 2.65
CA TYR A 209 10.87 18.09 3.19
C TYR A 209 11.33 19.18 2.21
N LEU A 210 11.23 18.93 0.91
CA LEU A 210 11.57 19.91 -0.14
C LEU A 210 10.50 20.99 -0.28
N SER A 211 9.22 20.62 -0.17
CA SER A 211 8.09 21.56 -0.28
C SER A 211 7.92 22.44 0.98
N PHE A 212 8.42 21.98 2.13
CA PHE A 212 8.36 22.70 3.40
C PHE A 212 9.39 23.83 3.59
N GLY A 213 10.24 24.11 2.60
CA GLY A 213 11.09 25.32 2.58
C GLY A 213 12.59 25.07 2.65
N LEU A 214 13.18 24.61 1.55
CA LEU A 214 14.59 24.84 1.28
C LEU A 214 14.72 25.74 0.02
N SER A 215 15.42 26.87 0.18
CA SER A 215 15.76 27.85 -0.87
C SER A 215 16.36 27.20 -2.13
N SER A 216 16.26 27.84 -3.30
CA SER A 216 16.73 27.33 -4.61
C SER A 216 18.21 26.91 -4.70
N ALA A 217 19.05 27.27 -3.71
CA ALA A 217 20.40 26.71 -3.57
C ALA A 217 20.40 25.24 -3.11
N ALA A 218 19.34 24.80 -2.43
CA ALA A 218 19.14 23.43 -1.99
C ALA A 218 18.66 22.51 -3.11
N GLU A 219 17.96 23.02 -4.13
CA GLU A 219 17.53 22.22 -5.29
C GLU A 219 18.70 21.52 -6.00
N LYS A 220 19.90 22.13 -6.02
CA LYS A 220 21.12 21.48 -6.53
C LYS A 220 21.73 20.46 -5.56
N HIS A 221 21.51 20.60 -4.26
CA HIS A 221 21.85 19.60 -3.24
C HIS A 221 20.86 18.44 -3.20
N VAL A 222 19.61 18.65 -3.62
CA VAL A 222 18.54 17.64 -3.70
C VAL A 222 18.85 16.55 -4.72
N GLN A 223 19.53 16.91 -5.82
CA GLN A 223 20.03 15.92 -6.79
C GLN A 223 21.12 15.02 -6.19
N ALA A 224 21.92 15.53 -5.24
CA ALA A 224 22.91 14.75 -4.51
C ALA A 224 22.27 13.89 -3.39
N LEU A 225 21.17 14.35 -2.80
CA LEU A 225 20.33 13.58 -1.87
C LEU A 225 19.46 12.50 -2.55
N ALA A 226 19.59 12.29 -3.86
CA ALA A 226 19.12 11.05 -4.47
C ALA A 226 19.82 9.81 -3.86
N GLU A 227 20.96 9.98 -3.19
CA GLU A 227 21.61 8.96 -2.36
C GLU A 227 20.86 8.69 -1.02
N HIS A 228 19.84 9.48 -0.68
CA HIS A 228 19.11 9.48 0.61
C HIS A 228 17.79 8.68 0.61
N TRP A 229 17.48 7.94 -0.46
CA TRP A 229 16.34 6.99 -0.49
C TRP A 229 16.38 5.99 0.68
N GLN A 230 17.60 5.60 1.07
CA GLN A 230 17.86 4.77 2.25
C GLN A 230 17.27 5.41 3.52
N GLU A 231 17.34 6.74 3.67
CA GLU A 231 16.91 7.44 4.88
C GLU A 231 15.37 7.54 5.00
N ILE A 232 14.64 7.60 3.88
CA ILE A 232 13.16 7.59 3.90
C ILE A 232 12.64 6.21 4.27
N ALA A 233 13.21 5.19 3.62
CA ALA A 233 12.88 3.80 3.91
C ALA A 233 13.22 3.47 5.37
N THR A 234 14.32 4.01 5.91
CA THR A 234 14.65 3.83 7.32
C THR A 234 13.70 4.60 8.23
N GLN A 235 13.31 5.84 7.92
CA GLN A 235 12.35 6.60 8.75
C GLN A 235 10.99 5.90 8.86
N LYS A 236 10.44 5.40 7.75
CA LYS A 236 9.22 4.58 7.76
C LYS A 236 9.41 3.28 8.56
N ALA A 237 10.58 2.64 8.45
CA ALA A 237 10.89 1.39 9.15
C ALA A 237 11.10 1.56 10.67
N ILE A 238 11.65 2.70 11.10
CA ILE A 238 11.94 2.96 12.53
C ILE A 238 10.80 3.66 13.27
N ALA A 239 9.83 4.24 12.57
CA ALA A 239 8.67 4.86 13.19
C ALA A 239 7.90 3.84 14.04
N GLU A 240 7.55 4.24 15.26
CA GLU A 240 6.77 3.39 16.17
C GLU A 240 5.31 3.31 15.75
N LEU A 241 4.79 4.34 15.07
CA LEU A 241 3.45 4.40 14.51
C LEU A 241 3.48 4.96 13.08
N ILE A 242 2.70 4.37 12.19
CA ILE A 242 2.42 4.90 10.85
C ILE A 242 0.98 5.39 10.81
N LEU A 243 0.78 6.64 10.42
CA LEU A 243 -0.51 7.18 9.98
C LEU A 243 -0.47 7.25 8.46
N PHE A 244 -1.30 6.45 7.78
CA PHE A 244 -1.33 6.36 6.32
C PHE A 244 -2.68 6.85 5.80
N VAL A 245 -2.68 7.78 4.84
CA VAL A 245 -3.91 8.46 4.38
C VAL A 245 -4.18 8.19 2.91
N ILE A 246 -5.38 7.69 2.61
CA ILE A 246 -5.97 7.55 1.29
C ILE A 246 -7.10 8.60 1.16
N PRO A 247 -6.84 9.76 0.54
CA PRO A 247 -7.81 10.84 0.45
C PRO A 247 -8.95 10.51 -0.53
N SER A 248 -10.07 11.20 -0.36
CA SER A 248 -11.27 10.99 -1.18
C SER A 248 -11.15 11.60 -2.57
N ASN A 249 -10.30 12.62 -2.74
CA ASN A 249 -10.23 13.42 -3.96
C ASN A 249 -9.17 12.98 -4.99
N LEU A 250 -8.45 11.88 -4.75
CA LEU A 250 -7.37 11.36 -5.62
C LEU A 250 -7.58 9.87 -5.94
N ARG A 251 -6.97 9.38 -7.03
CA ARG A 251 -6.94 7.94 -7.36
C ARG A 251 -6.26 7.11 -6.28
N SER A 252 -5.06 7.52 -5.87
CA SER A 252 -4.26 6.85 -4.82
C SER A 252 -3.96 5.39 -5.14
N ILE A 253 -3.70 5.04 -6.40
CA ILE A 253 -3.55 3.66 -6.84
C ILE A 253 -2.29 3.03 -6.22
N ALA A 254 -1.12 3.63 -6.42
CA ALA A 254 0.13 3.15 -5.81
C ALA A 254 0.09 3.23 -4.28
N ALA A 255 -0.51 4.29 -3.74
CA ALA A 255 -0.64 4.46 -2.28
C ALA A 255 -1.52 3.37 -1.65
N MET A 256 -2.61 2.94 -2.30
CA MET A 256 -3.40 1.81 -1.85
C MET A 256 -2.59 0.50 -1.88
N THR A 257 -1.81 0.25 -2.93
CA THR A 257 -0.91 -0.91 -3.03
C THR A 257 0.10 -0.95 -1.88
N GLU A 258 0.72 0.19 -1.55
CA GLU A 258 1.61 0.31 -0.39
C GLU A 258 0.86 0.06 0.93
N ALA A 259 -0.35 0.61 1.07
CA ALA A 259 -1.17 0.41 2.26
C ALA A 259 -1.50 -1.07 2.49
N VAL A 260 -1.76 -1.85 1.43
CA VAL A 260 -1.96 -3.31 1.51
C VAL A 260 -0.72 -4.03 2.05
N GLU A 261 0.49 -3.66 1.59
CA GLU A 261 1.74 -4.20 2.15
C GLU A 261 1.87 -3.83 3.64
N LEU A 262 1.59 -2.58 4.00
CA LEU A 262 1.69 -2.09 5.37
C LEU A 262 0.68 -2.76 6.31
N VAL A 263 -0.56 -2.99 5.86
CA VAL A 263 -1.58 -3.74 6.62
C VAL A 263 -1.11 -5.16 6.93
N SER A 264 -0.41 -5.79 5.98
CA SER A 264 0.13 -7.14 6.17
C SER A 264 1.48 -7.15 6.91
N SER A 265 2.01 -5.97 7.24
CA SER A 265 3.30 -5.83 7.88
C SER A 265 3.22 -5.98 9.40
N HIS A 266 4.38 -6.06 10.01
CA HIS A 266 4.55 -5.98 11.46
C HIS A 266 4.76 -4.53 11.92
N GLN A 267 4.13 -3.54 11.32
CA GLN A 267 4.19 -2.15 11.78
C GLN A 267 2.91 -1.77 12.50
N ALA A 268 2.98 -0.83 13.43
CA ALA A 268 1.77 -0.27 14.01
C ALA A 268 1.20 0.75 13.03
N LEU A 269 -0.02 0.49 12.54
CA LEU A 269 -0.66 1.26 11.48
C LEU A 269 -2.00 1.81 11.99
N LEU A 270 -2.24 3.09 11.70
CA LEU A 270 -3.56 3.70 11.60
C LEU A 270 -3.78 4.09 10.16
N LEU A 271 -4.91 3.69 9.59
CA LEU A 271 -5.25 3.96 8.21
C LEU A 271 -6.39 4.98 8.19
N VAL A 272 -6.31 5.96 7.29
CA VAL A 272 -7.42 6.85 6.96
C VAL A 272 -7.83 6.52 5.54
N ILE A 273 -9.06 6.07 5.36
CA ILE A 273 -9.65 5.89 4.03
C ILE A 273 -10.88 6.78 3.99
N GLU A 274 -10.74 7.94 3.36
CA GLU A 274 -11.85 8.87 3.25
C GLU A 274 -12.93 8.30 2.31
N SER A 275 -14.19 8.52 2.68
CA SER A 275 -15.35 8.05 1.91
C SER A 275 -15.40 8.73 0.53
N VAL A 276 -15.77 7.95 -0.49
CA VAL A 276 -15.78 8.41 -1.89
C VAL A 276 -17.18 8.33 -2.49
N THR A 277 -17.55 9.37 -3.22
CA THR A 277 -18.76 9.42 -4.06
C THR A 277 -18.37 9.74 -5.49
N GLU A 278 -19.20 9.35 -6.46
CA GLU A 278 -18.86 9.59 -7.86
C GLU A 278 -18.67 11.09 -8.12
N GLY A 279 -17.57 11.44 -8.81
CA GLY A 279 -17.19 12.83 -9.07
C GLY A 279 -16.45 13.55 -7.93
N CYS A 280 -16.18 12.91 -6.79
CA CYS A 280 -15.37 13.54 -5.72
C CYS A 280 -13.87 13.59 -6.04
N MET A 281 -13.39 12.75 -6.96
CA MET A 281 -11.99 12.69 -7.36
C MET A 281 -11.74 13.53 -8.61
N GLN A 282 -10.68 14.34 -8.57
CA GLN A 282 -10.27 15.18 -9.70
C GLN A 282 -8.74 15.26 -9.78
N GLU A 283 -8.20 14.86 -10.93
CA GLU A 283 -6.77 14.93 -11.22
C GLU A 283 -6.59 15.39 -12.68
N ASP A 284 -5.53 16.14 -12.96
CA ASP A 284 -5.30 16.79 -14.27
C ASP A 284 -6.47 17.65 -14.78
N GLY A 285 -7.26 18.21 -13.85
CA GLY A 285 -8.46 18.97 -14.20
C GLY A 285 -9.65 18.11 -14.63
N VAL A 286 -9.49 16.78 -14.66
CA VAL A 286 -10.51 15.82 -15.07
C VAL A 286 -11.18 15.20 -13.86
N VAL A 287 -12.52 15.21 -13.86
CA VAL A 287 -13.33 14.57 -12.83
C VAL A 287 -13.48 13.08 -13.15
N ILE A 288 -13.17 12.22 -12.18
CA ILE A 288 -13.17 10.77 -12.37
C ILE A 288 -14.57 10.21 -12.12
N THR A 289 -15.09 9.48 -13.11
CA THR A 289 -16.45 8.94 -13.13
C THR A 289 -16.53 7.57 -13.83
N GLY A 290 -17.69 6.93 -13.78
CA GLY A 290 -17.99 5.71 -14.50
C GLY A 290 -17.18 4.51 -14.04
N ARG A 291 -16.65 3.75 -14.99
CA ARG A 291 -15.94 2.48 -14.70
C ARG A 291 -14.68 2.68 -13.86
N GLU A 292 -13.92 3.73 -14.14
CA GLU A 292 -12.71 4.07 -13.38
C GLU A 292 -13.03 4.35 -11.91
N PHE A 293 -14.03 5.19 -11.65
CA PHE A 293 -14.50 5.46 -10.30
C PHE A 293 -14.93 4.16 -9.58
N LYS A 294 -15.70 3.30 -10.25
CA LYS A 294 -16.12 2.01 -9.68
C LYS A 294 -14.94 1.11 -9.32
N ASP A 295 -13.91 1.07 -10.16
CA ASP A 295 -12.70 0.28 -9.89
C ASP A 295 -11.92 0.83 -8.68
N LEU A 296 -11.76 2.15 -8.58
CA LEU A 296 -11.10 2.82 -7.45
C LEU A 296 -11.88 2.65 -6.14
N ALA A 297 -13.20 2.82 -6.19
CA ALA A 297 -14.08 2.63 -5.03
C ALA A 297 -14.01 1.18 -4.54
N ARG A 298 -14.04 0.20 -5.45
CA ARG A 298 -13.88 -1.22 -5.12
C ARG A 298 -12.51 -1.53 -4.51
N ALA A 299 -11.44 -0.93 -5.01
CA ALA A 299 -10.10 -1.07 -4.42
C ALA A 299 -10.02 -0.50 -2.99
N ARG A 300 -10.70 0.62 -2.71
CA ARG A 300 -10.80 1.20 -1.35
C ARG A 300 -11.59 0.30 -0.40
N VAL A 301 -12.71 -0.28 -0.86
CA VAL A 301 -13.49 -1.26 -0.08
C VAL A 301 -12.62 -2.47 0.25
N TYR A 302 -11.91 -3.02 -0.73
CA TYR A 302 -10.98 -4.13 -0.52
C TYR A 302 -9.94 -3.81 0.55
N LEU A 303 -9.28 -2.65 0.45
CA LEU A 303 -8.27 -2.21 1.43
C LEU A 303 -8.87 -2.06 2.84
N ARG A 304 -10.08 -1.51 2.95
CA ARG A 304 -10.78 -1.38 4.24
C ARG A 304 -11.06 -2.74 4.86
N GLU A 305 -11.68 -3.65 4.11
CA GLU A 305 -11.97 -5.00 4.60
C GLU A 305 -10.69 -5.74 4.98
N MET A 306 -9.62 -5.58 4.19
CA MET A 306 -8.33 -6.17 4.51
C MET A 306 -7.73 -5.60 5.80
N ALA A 307 -7.81 -4.28 6.02
CA ALA A 307 -7.37 -3.65 7.25
C ALA A 307 -8.16 -4.19 8.47
N GLU A 308 -9.48 -4.32 8.35
CA GLU A 308 -10.36 -4.88 9.38
C GLU A 308 -10.01 -6.35 9.69
N ARG A 309 -9.82 -7.18 8.66
CA ARG A 309 -9.38 -8.59 8.82
C ARG A 309 -8.03 -8.73 9.52
N ASN A 310 -7.18 -7.69 9.45
CA ASN A 310 -5.85 -7.66 10.07
C ASN A 310 -5.83 -6.84 11.38
N ASP A 311 -6.99 -6.45 11.92
CA ASP A 311 -7.11 -5.70 13.17
C ASP A 311 -6.38 -4.33 13.13
N VAL A 312 -6.34 -3.71 11.94
CA VAL A 312 -5.87 -2.34 11.72
C VAL A 312 -7.05 -1.38 11.84
N HIS A 313 -6.88 -0.29 12.61
CA HIS A 313 -7.93 0.70 12.79
C HIS A 313 -8.00 1.63 11.57
N VAL A 314 -9.21 1.78 11.00
CA VAL A 314 -9.50 2.65 9.87
C VAL A 314 -10.38 3.81 10.32
N PHE A 315 -9.96 5.04 10.02
CA PHE A 315 -10.73 6.27 10.26
C PHE A 315 -11.30 6.84 8.96
N GLU A 316 -12.34 7.67 9.08
CA GLU A 316 -12.95 8.37 7.94
C GLU A 316 -12.32 9.73 7.67
N SER A 317 -11.64 10.33 8.66
CA SER A 317 -10.96 11.61 8.50
C SER A 317 -9.58 11.63 9.17
N VAL A 318 -8.70 12.47 8.62
CA VAL A 318 -7.36 12.69 9.19
C VAL A 318 -7.44 13.32 10.58
N THR A 319 -8.40 14.22 10.79
CA THR A 319 -8.61 14.89 12.07
C THR A 319 -8.92 13.87 13.17
N GLU A 320 -9.91 13.00 12.97
CA GLU A 320 -10.26 11.94 13.93
C GLU A 320 -9.08 11.02 14.24
N ALA A 321 -8.33 10.64 13.21
CA ALA A 321 -7.17 9.77 13.39
C ALA A 321 -6.09 10.42 14.25
N VAL A 322 -5.82 11.71 14.04
CA VAL A 322 -4.81 12.46 14.79
C VAL A 322 -5.28 12.76 16.21
N GLU A 323 -6.54 13.15 16.41
CA GLU A 323 -7.15 13.32 17.72
C GLU A 323 -7.07 12.02 18.53
N SER A 324 -7.38 10.87 17.91
CA SER A 324 -7.27 9.56 18.57
C SER A 324 -5.84 9.16 18.97
N ILE A 325 -4.82 9.75 18.33
CA ILE A 325 -3.42 9.61 18.77
C ILE A 325 -3.17 10.49 20.00
N VAL A 326 -3.60 11.76 19.94
CA VAL A 326 -3.35 12.76 20.99
C VAL A 326 -4.09 12.40 22.28
N GLU A 327 -5.36 12.03 22.21
CA GLU A 327 -6.20 11.64 23.36
C GLU A 327 -5.61 10.48 24.15
N ARG A 328 -4.90 9.56 23.50
CA ARG A 328 -4.26 8.42 24.18
C ARG A 328 -2.98 8.76 24.95
N LEU A 329 -2.49 10.00 24.83
CA LEU A 329 -1.37 10.50 25.60
C LEU A 329 -1.78 11.08 26.96
N GLU A 330 -3.03 11.52 27.07
CA GLU A 330 -3.65 12.06 28.30
C GLU A 330 -3.92 10.95 29.33
#